data_AF-K1U075-F1
#
_entry.id   AF-K1U075-F1
#
_cell.length_a   1.000
_cell.length_b   1.000
_cell.length_c   1.000
_cell.angle_alpha   90.00
_cell.angle_beta   90.00
_cell.angle_gamma   90.00
#
_symmetry.space_group_name_H-M   'P 1'
#
loop_
_entity.id
_entity.type
_entity.pdbx_description
1 polymer ?
#
loop_
_entity_poly.entity_id
_entity_poly.type
_entity_poly.pdbx_seq_one_letter_code
_entity_poly.pdbx_strand_id
1 'polypeptide(L)'
;MTPTLGIFRQALQTPDLSLATLTEARAATGADGMPRLMRTTRFAEAEISWHGAHWLLFMPLSPAALASVERTASQTARLNTELLVEYRILPGELRWVDASGVPRATSLILQRLPEGRTFDEALLTVPAERLAEALGELRDGLGKLGFSHNNLRPENLRWTGTRFVP
;
A
#
# COMPACT_ATOMS: atom_id res chain seq x y z
N MET A 1 -18.58 12.48 -5.81
CA MET A 1 -17.34 13.24 -6.13
C MET A 1 -16.15 12.38 -5.71
N THR A 2 -15.14 12.26 -6.55
CA THR A 2 -13.89 11.55 -6.23
C THR A 2 -12.97 12.49 -5.46
N PRO A 3 -12.27 12.04 -4.40
CA PRO A 3 -11.34 12.90 -3.68
C PRO A 3 -10.18 13.33 -4.59
N THR A 4 -9.63 14.51 -4.30
CA THR A 4 -8.46 15.06 -5.00
C THR A 4 -7.17 14.73 -4.24
N LEU A 5 -6.02 14.89 -4.90
CA LEU A 5 -4.72 14.77 -4.23
C LEU A 5 -4.56 15.78 -3.08
N GLY A 6 -5.16 16.97 -3.20
CA GLY A 6 -5.15 17.97 -2.15
C GLY A 6 -5.91 17.49 -0.91
N ILE A 7 -7.10 16.91 -1.10
CA ILE A 7 -7.90 16.32 -0.01
C ILE A 7 -7.10 15.20 0.67
N PHE A 8 -6.45 14.33 -0.11
CA PHE A 8 -5.66 13.24 0.46
C PHE A 8 -4.47 13.74 1.26
N ARG A 9 -3.71 14.70 0.71
CA ARG A 9 -2.56 15.29 1.38
C ARG A 9 -2.98 15.95 2.70
N GLN A 10 -4.07 16.72 2.69
CA GLN A 10 -4.61 17.34 3.89
C GLN A 10 -5.00 16.30 4.93
N ALA A 11 -5.68 15.22 4.52
CA ALA A 11 -6.07 14.16 5.43
C ALA A 11 -4.85 13.47 6.09
N LEU A 12 -3.73 13.35 5.39
CA LEU A 12 -2.49 12.81 5.95
C LEU A 12 -1.75 13.79 6.87
N GLN A 13 -2.06 15.09 6.80
CA GLN A 13 -1.54 16.10 7.73
C GLN A 13 -2.40 16.22 8.99
N THR A 14 -3.70 15.97 8.88
CA THR A 14 -4.67 16.00 9.99
C THR A 14 -5.51 14.71 10.02
N PRO A 15 -4.88 13.57 10.31
CA PRO A 15 -5.52 12.25 10.25
C PRO A 15 -6.68 12.11 11.23
N ASP A 16 -6.58 12.70 12.42
CA ASP A 16 -7.62 12.74 13.46
C ASP A 16 -8.92 13.41 13.00
N LEU A 17 -8.85 14.33 12.05
CA LEU A 17 -10.01 15.06 11.52
C LEU A 17 -10.61 14.40 10.27
N SER A 18 -9.79 13.73 9.47
CA SER A 18 -10.16 13.31 8.12
C SER A 18 -10.19 11.80 7.91
N LEU A 19 -9.58 11.03 8.82
CA LEU A 19 -9.51 9.57 8.73
C LEU A 19 -10.36 8.93 9.83
N ALA A 20 -11.12 7.89 9.46
CA ALA A 20 -12.08 7.25 10.36
C ALA A 20 -11.42 6.33 11.38
N THR A 21 -10.38 5.59 10.97
CA THR A 21 -9.71 4.59 11.80
C THR A 21 -8.22 4.88 11.94
N LEU A 22 -7.60 5.48 10.94
CA LEU A 22 -6.18 5.81 10.88
C LEU A 22 -5.86 7.16 11.54
N THR A 23 -6.57 7.53 12.62
CA THR A 23 -6.48 8.85 13.25
C THR A 23 -5.10 9.20 13.81
N GLU A 24 -4.30 8.19 14.15
CA GLU A 24 -2.93 8.35 14.67
C GLU A 24 -1.85 8.03 13.62
N ALA A 25 -2.24 7.78 12.37
CA ALA A 25 -1.29 7.46 11.31
C ALA A 25 -0.37 8.65 11.01
N ARG A 26 0.90 8.37 10.75
CA ARG A 26 1.88 9.40 10.37
C ARG A 26 2.41 9.11 8.99
N ALA A 27 2.22 10.03 8.05
CA ALA A 27 2.75 9.90 6.70
C ALA A 27 4.27 10.13 6.67
N ALA A 28 4.96 9.40 5.79
CA ALA A 28 6.33 9.72 5.45
C ALA A 28 6.38 11.09 4.75
N THR A 29 7.24 11.98 5.23
CA THR A 29 7.33 13.35 4.74
C THR A 29 8.56 13.58 3.86
N GLY A 30 8.47 14.54 2.95
CA GLY A 30 9.61 15.07 2.22
C GLY A 30 10.45 16.01 3.09
N ALA A 31 11.51 16.57 2.50
CA ALA A 31 12.34 17.58 3.16
C ALA A 31 11.56 18.87 3.51
N ASP A 32 10.44 19.10 2.84
CA ASP A 32 9.50 20.20 3.07
C ASP A 32 8.51 19.93 4.22
N GLY A 33 8.57 18.75 4.86
CA GLY A 33 7.63 18.33 5.89
C GLY A 33 6.26 17.93 5.36
N MET A 34 6.05 17.90 4.04
CA MET A 34 4.77 17.51 3.45
C MET A 34 4.70 16.00 3.22
N PRO A 35 3.51 15.37 3.32
CA PRO A 35 3.34 13.97 2.97
C PRO A 35 3.83 13.67 1.54
N ARG A 36 4.72 12.69 1.40
CA ARG A 36 5.17 12.20 0.10
C ARG A 36 4.07 11.39 -0.53
N LEU A 37 3.61 11.85 -1.70
CA LEU A 37 2.60 11.16 -2.47
C LEU A 37 3.21 10.64 -3.76
N MET A 38 3.00 9.36 -4.05
CA MET A 38 3.22 8.81 -5.39
C MET A 38 1.88 8.71 -6.09
N ARG A 39 1.78 9.27 -7.30
CA ARG A 39 0.56 9.20 -8.10
C ARG A 39 0.75 8.20 -9.23
N THR A 40 -0.12 7.22 -9.30
CA THR A 40 -0.26 6.32 -10.44
C THR A 40 -1.50 6.69 -11.26
N THR A 41 -1.76 5.96 -12.35
CA THR A 41 -2.97 6.18 -13.18
C THR A 41 -4.26 5.95 -12.38
N ARG A 42 -4.24 5.06 -11.39
CA ARG A 42 -5.45 4.62 -10.67
C ARG A 42 -5.48 5.06 -9.21
N PHE A 43 -4.32 5.29 -8.59
CA PHE A 43 -4.22 5.56 -7.16
C PHE A 43 -3.28 6.74 -6.86
N ALA A 44 -3.52 7.37 -5.73
CA ALA A 44 -2.51 8.13 -5.01
C ALA A 44 -2.06 7.31 -3.80
N GLU A 45 -0.77 7.27 -3.56
CA GLU A 45 -0.15 6.35 -2.60
C GLU A 45 0.69 7.15 -1.62
N ALA A 46 0.63 6.77 -0.34
CA ALA A 46 1.42 7.35 0.72
C ALA A 46 1.91 6.25 1.66
N GLU A 47 3.19 6.27 1.99
CA GLU A 47 3.72 5.47 3.08
C GLU A 47 3.29 6.09 4.41
N ILE A 48 2.79 5.27 5.33
CA ILE A 48 2.42 5.69 6.68
C ILE A 48 3.01 4.74 7.72
N SER A 49 3.27 5.25 8.92
CA SER A 49 3.46 4.44 10.13
C SER A 49 2.17 4.47 10.96
N TRP A 50 1.70 3.30 11.38
CA TRP A 50 0.51 3.16 12.21
C TRP A 50 0.62 1.91 13.09
N HIS A 51 0.35 2.07 14.39
CA HIS A 51 0.54 1.04 15.43
C HIS A 51 1.90 0.30 15.37
N GLY A 52 2.99 1.05 15.15
CA GLY A 52 4.35 0.49 15.12
C GLY A 52 4.71 -0.29 13.85
N ALA A 53 3.82 -0.34 12.86
CA ALA A 53 4.08 -0.98 11.57
C ALA A 53 4.10 0.03 10.41
N HIS A 54 4.78 -0.34 9.34
CA HIS A 54 4.83 0.41 8.08
C HIS A 54 3.76 -0.07 7.13
N TRP A 55 3.08 0.87 6.50
CA TRP A 55 1.97 0.60 5.59
C TRP A 55 2.04 1.49 4.36
N LEU A 56 1.48 1.00 3.26
CA LEU A 56 1.18 1.77 2.07
C LEU A 56 -0.33 2.01 2.01
N LEU A 57 -0.72 3.29 2.00
CA LEU A 57 -2.10 3.73 1.95
C LEU A 57 -2.42 4.22 0.55
N PHE A 58 -3.44 3.65 -0.07
CA PHE A 58 -3.90 4.00 -1.41
C PHE A 58 -5.24 4.72 -1.35
N MET A 59 -5.32 5.85 -2.05
CA MET A 59 -6.56 6.53 -2.36
C MET A 59 -6.92 6.31 -3.83
N PRO A 60 -8.13 5.81 -4.15
CA PRO A 60 -8.56 5.65 -5.54
C PRO A 60 -8.77 7.02 -6.22
N LEU A 61 -8.22 7.18 -7.42
CA LEU A 61 -8.40 8.37 -8.26
C LEU A 61 -9.64 8.26 -9.17
N SER A 62 -10.35 7.13 -9.14
CA SER A 62 -11.64 6.94 -9.81
C SER A 62 -12.45 5.81 -9.17
N PRO A 63 -13.79 5.77 -9.34
CA PRO A 63 -14.61 4.65 -8.87
C PRO A 63 -14.18 3.29 -9.46
N ALA A 64 -13.72 3.27 -10.70
CA ALA A 64 -13.25 2.05 -11.37
C ALA A 64 -11.97 1.48 -10.73
N ALA A 65 -11.11 2.35 -10.16
CA ALA A 65 -9.92 1.90 -9.44
C ALA A 65 -10.29 1.11 -8.18
N LEU A 66 -11.28 1.60 -7.42
CA LEU A 66 -11.75 0.93 -6.21
C LEU A 66 -12.36 -0.45 -6.52
N ALA A 67 -13.23 -0.52 -7.54
CA ALA A 67 -13.85 -1.79 -7.95
C ALA A 67 -12.83 -2.84 -8.45
N SER A 68 -11.69 -2.39 -9.01
CA SER A 68 -10.60 -3.30 -9.38
C SER A 68 -9.91 -3.88 -8.16
N VAL A 69 -9.70 -3.06 -7.14
CA VAL A 69 -9.06 -3.46 -5.90
C VAL A 69 -9.94 -4.40 -5.08
N GLU A 70 -11.24 -4.14 -5.00
CA GLU A 70 -12.18 -5.05 -4.32
C GLU A 70 -12.12 -6.48 -4.86
N ARG A 71 -11.97 -6.63 -6.19
CA ARG A 71 -11.76 -7.94 -6.83
C ARG A 71 -10.45 -8.59 -6.43
N THR A 72 -9.34 -7.84 -6.47
CA THR A 72 -8.02 -8.35 -6.06
C THR A 72 -7.96 -8.68 -4.57
N ALA A 73 -8.48 -7.81 -3.69
CA ALA A 73 -8.57 -8.04 -2.25
C ALA A 73 -9.37 -9.30 -1.93
N SER A 74 -10.50 -9.49 -2.62
CA SER A 74 -11.33 -10.69 -2.46
C SER A 74 -10.61 -11.97 -2.90
N GLN A 75 -9.74 -11.88 -3.92
CA GLN A 75 -8.90 -13.00 -4.34
C GLN A 75 -7.79 -13.25 -3.32
N THR A 76 -7.06 -12.22 -2.90
CA THR A 76 -5.94 -12.33 -1.95
C THR A 76 -6.39 -12.82 -0.57
N ALA A 77 -7.51 -12.32 -0.05
CA ALA A 77 -8.08 -12.78 1.21
C ALA A 77 -8.45 -14.28 1.19
N ARG A 78 -8.82 -14.83 0.03
CA ARG A 78 -9.09 -16.27 -0.14
C ARG A 78 -7.82 -17.12 -0.20
N LEU A 79 -6.69 -16.53 -0.60
CA LEU A 79 -5.43 -17.26 -0.73
C LEU A 79 -4.76 -17.54 0.61
N ASN A 80 -5.12 -16.80 1.68
CA ASN A 80 -4.63 -16.96 3.07
C ASN A 80 -3.17 -17.46 3.15
N THR A 81 -2.25 -16.70 2.56
CA THR A 81 -0.87 -17.11 2.33
C THR A 81 0.09 -16.09 2.93
N GLU A 82 1.20 -16.56 3.50
CA GLU A 82 2.27 -15.69 4.00
C GLU A 82 3.13 -15.10 2.86
N LEU A 83 2.87 -15.49 1.61
CA LEU A 83 3.57 -14.99 0.43
C LEU A 83 3.13 -13.58 0.01
N LEU A 84 1.99 -13.11 0.53
CA LEU A 84 1.47 -11.77 0.26
C LEU A 84 1.30 -11.03 1.58
N VAL A 85 1.70 -9.76 1.60
CA VAL A 85 1.43 -8.89 2.74
C VAL A 85 -0.05 -8.64 2.95
N GLU A 86 -0.40 -8.34 4.20
CA GLU A 86 -1.76 -8.03 4.59
C GLU A 86 -2.33 -6.85 3.79
N TYR A 87 -3.55 -7.04 3.26
CA TYR A 87 -4.22 -6.09 2.39
C TYR A 87 -5.66 -5.89 2.87
N ARG A 88 -6.05 -4.66 3.20
CA ARG A 88 -7.38 -4.33 3.72
C ARG A 88 -8.00 -3.15 2.97
N ILE A 89 -9.30 -3.23 2.73
CA ILE A 89 -10.11 -2.07 2.31
C ILE A 89 -10.72 -1.48 3.57
N LEU A 90 -10.55 -0.17 3.76
CA LEU A 90 -11.09 0.62 4.87
C LEU A 90 -12.28 1.45 4.37
N PRO A 91 -13.53 0.99 4.59
CA PRO A 91 -14.71 1.64 4.02
C PRO A 91 -14.96 3.02 4.62
N GLY A 92 -15.14 4.03 3.76
CA GLY A 92 -15.44 5.40 4.22
C GLY A 92 -14.35 6.01 5.11
N GLU A 93 -13.10 5.54 4.93
CA GLU A 93 -11.95 5.94 5.73
C GLU A 93 -11.60 7.41 5.53
N LEU A 94 -11.50 7.88 4.28
CA LEU A 94 -11.24 9.28 3.99
C LEU A 94 -12.55 10.06 3.97
N ARG A 95 -12.66 11.07 4.83
CA ARG A 95 -13.83 11.93 4.98
C ARG A 95 -13.45 13.38 4.71
N TRP A 96 -14.32 14.12 4.01
CA TRP A 96 -14.16 15.54 3.76
C TRP A 96 -15.51 16.22 3.54
N VAL A 97 -15.53 17.55 3.58
CA VAL A 97 -16.67 18.36 3.17
C VAL A 97 -16.36 18.96 1.80
N ASP A 98 -17.23 18.76 0.82
CA ASP A 98 -17.01 19.33 -0.52
C ASP A 98 -17.32 20.83 -0.56
N ALA A 99 -17.04 21.48 -1.71
CA ALA A 99 -17.23 22.91 -1.88
C ALA A 99 -18.69 23.38 -1.69
N SER A 100 -19.67 22.46 -1.75
CA SER A 100 -21.09 22.74 -1.49
C SER A 100 -21.49 22.53 -0.04
N GLY A 101 -20.55 22.22 0.85
CA GLY A 101 -20.82 21.95 2.27
C GLY A 101 -21.33 20.53 2.53
N VAL A 102 -21.30 19.63 1.54
CA VAL A 102 -21.84 18.27 1.68
C VAL A 102 -20.74 17.33 2.20
N PRO A 103 -20.99 16.58 3.28
CA PRO A 103 -20.09 15.53 3.73
C PRO A 103 -19.92 14.44 2.67
N ARG A 104 -18.67 14.05 2.44
CA ARG A 104 -18.26 13.00 1.52
C ARG A 104 -17.34 12.03 2.22
N ALA A 105 -17.33 10.80 1.72
CA ALA A 105 -16.38 9.79 2.15
C ALA A 105 -15.96 8.91 0.96
N THR A 106 -14.78 8.32 1.06
CA THR A 106 -14.34 7.24 0.17
C THR A 106 -13.58 6.18 0.95
N SER A 107 -13.56 4.96 0.41
CA SER A 107 -12.75 3.89 0.96
C SER A 107 -11.28 4.14 0.63
N LEU A 108 -10.41 3.93 1.62
CA LEU A 108 -8.97 3.81 1.40
C LEU A 108 -8.56 2.35 1.45
N ILE A 109 -7.38 2.07 0.94
CA ILE A 109 -6.83 0.73 0.93
C ILE A 109 -5.51 0.75 1.67
N LEU A 110 -5.33 -0.19 2.57
CA LEU A 110 -4.19 -0.30 3.44
C LEU A 110 -3.46 -1.61 3.15
N GLN A 111 -2.21 -1.53 2.74
CA GLN A 111 -1.34 -2.68 2.54
C GLN A 111 -0.19 -2.60 3.54
N ARG A 112 0.09 -3.69 4.25
CA ARG A 112 1.26 -3.75 5.12
C ARG A 112 2.50 -3.75 4.25
N LEU A 113 3.45 -2.87 4.53
CA LEU A 113 4.75 -2.97 3.89
C LEU A 113 5.54 -4.06 4.62
N PRO A 114 6.17 -5.00 3.90
CA PRO A 114 6.94 -6.05 4.54
C PRO A 114 8.13 -5.43 5.28
N GLU A 115 8.43 -5.96 6.46
CA GLU A 115 9.64 -5.60 7.19
C GLU A 115 10.84 -6.31 6.58
N GLY A 116 12.02 -5.69 6.65
CA GLY A 116 13.26 -6.25 6.14
C GLY A 116 14.04 -5.29 5.24
N ARG A 117 15.11 -5.82 4.65
CA ARG A 117 15.99 -5.05 3.77
C ARG A 117 15.30 -4.76 2.45
N THR A 118 15.55 -3.58 1.89
CA THR A 118 15.17 -3.27 0.50
C THR A 118 15.89 -4.23 -0.45
N PHE A 119 15.40 -4.32 -1.69
CA PHE A 119 16.07 -5.13 -2.71
C PHE A 119 17.54 -4.70 -2.92
N ASP A 120 17.79 -3.39 -2.96
CA ASP A 120 19.13 -2.83 -3.14
C ASP A 120 20.04 -3.13 -1.94
N GLU A 121 19.54 -3.01 -0.72
CA GLU A 121 20.29 -3.40 0.48
C GLU A 121 20.61 -4.89 0.50
N ALA A 122 19.66 -5.74 0.07
CA ALA A 122 19.87 -7.17 -0.02
C ALA A 122 20.93 -7.53 -1.06
N LEU A 123 20.93 -6.88 -2.23
CA LEU A 123 21.96 -7.04 -3.26
C LEU A 123 23.38 -6.76 -2.73
N LEU A 124 23.52 -5.81 -1.81
CA LEU A 124 24.81 -5.44 -1.22
C LEU A 124 25.29 -6.41 -0.13
N THR A 125 24.39 -7.23 0.43
CA THR A 125 24.64 -7.91 1.72
C THR A 125 24.30 -9.41 1.71
N VAL A 126 23.75 -9.94 0.62
CA VAL A 126 23.34 -11.35 0.48
C VAL A 126 23.95 -11.90 -0.82
N PRO A 127 24.49 -13.14 -0.82
CA PRO A 127 25.00 -13.77 -2.04
C PRO A 127 23.94 -13.82 -3.15
N ALA A 128 24.37 -13.53 -4.39
CA ALA A 128 23.49 -13.42 -5.54
C ALA A 128 22.73 -14.72 -5.82
N GLU A 129 23.36 -15.89 -5.60
CA GLU A 129 22.76 -17.20 -5.78
C GLU A 129 21.56 -17.39 -4.84
N ARG A 130 21.67 -16.95 -3.59
CA ARG A 130 20.58 -17.05 -2.62
C ARG A 130 19.42 -16.12 -2.97
N LEU A 131 19.73 -14.91 -3.45
CA LEU A 131 18.69 -13.97 -3.91
C LEU A 131 17.96 -14.52 -5.14
N ALA A 132 18.68 -15.12 -6.09
CA ALA A 132 18.10 -15.74 -7.27
C ALA A 132 17.21 -16.94 -6.92
N GLU A 133 17.64 -17.79 -5.99
CA GLU A 133 16.84 -18.90 -5.47
C GLU A 133 15.54 -18.40 -4.84
N ALA A 134 15.62 -17.39 -3.95
CA ALA A 134 14.44 -16.84 -3.29
C ALA A 134 13.47 -16.14 -4.25
N LEU A 135 13.96 -15.49 -5.31
CA LEU A 135 13.12 -14.96 -6.39
C LEU A 135 12.43 -16.09 -7.17
N GLY A 136 13.13 -17.21 -7.38
CA GLY A 136 12.56 -18.43 -7.96
C GLY A 136 11.45 -19.01 -7.09
N GLU A 137 11.69 -19.14 -5.78
CA GLU A 137 10.69 -19.59 -4.80
C GLU A 137 9.44 -18.69 -4.82
N LEU A 138 9.62 -17.37 -4.84
CA LEU A 138 8.51 -16.41 -4.93
C LEU A 138 7.73 -16.59 -6.24
N ARG A 139 8.41 -16.64 -7.38
CA ARG A 139 7.77 -16.85 -8.70
C ARG A 139 6.94 -18.12 -8.70
N ASP A 140 7.53 -19.23 -8.26
CA ASP A 140 6.88 -20.54 -8.28
C ASP A 140 5.71 -20.59 -7.30
N GLY A 141 5.84 -19.93 -6.14
CA GLY A 141 4.78 -19.75 -5.15
C GLY A 141 3.58 -18.98 -5.72
N LEU A 142 3.82 -17.81 -6.34
CA LEU A 142 2.76 -17.03 -6.99
C LEU A 142 2.10 -17.79 -8.15
N GLY A 143 2.90 -18.53 -8.93
CA GLY A 143 2.42 -19.38 -10.01
C GLY A 143 1.47 -20.48 -9.52
N LYS A 144 1.81 -21.18 -8.43
CA LYS A 144 0.94 -22.19 -7.81
C LYS A 144 -0.37 -21.62 -7.28
N LEU A 145 -0.37 -20.36 -6.84
CA LEU A 145 -1.57 -19.65 -6.39
C LEU A 145 -2.45 -19.14 -7.55
N GLY A 146 -1.98 -19.23 -8.80
CA GLY A 146 -2.64 -18.60 -9.94
C GLY A 146 -2.72 -17.07 -9.80
N PHE A 147 -1.83 -16.48 -8.99
CA PHE A 147 -1.86 -15.05 -8.67
C PHE A 147 -0.81 -14.30 -9.49
N SER A 148 -1.24 -13.26 -10.20
CA SER A 148 -0.34 -12.32 -10.85
C SER A 148 -0.32 -11.00 -10.08
N HIS A 149 0.85 -10.63 -9.55
CA HIS A 149 1.04 -9.37 -8.85
C HIS A 149 0.91 -8.15 -9.78
N ASN A 150 1.18 -8.32 -11.09
CA ASN A 150 1.08 -7.28 -12.14
C ASN A 150 1.90 -5.99 -11.92
N ASN A 151 2.67 -5.90 -10.83
CA ASN A 151 3.41 -4.70 -10.42
C ASN A 151 4.69 -5.05 -9.62
N LEU A 152 5.26 -6.24 -9.84
CA LEU A 152 6.51 -6.63 -9.17
C LEU A 152 7.66 -5.77 -9.69
N ARG A 153 8.31 -5.05 -8.78
CA ARG A 153 9.50 -4.23 -9.00
C ARG A 153 10.40 -4.29 -7.76
N PRO A 154 11.70 -4.00 -7.88
CA PRO A 154 12.62 -3.95 -6.74
C PRO A 154 12.11 -3.08 -5.59
N GLU A 155 11.48 -1.94 -5.91
CA GLU A 155 10.90 -0.99 -4.93
C GLU A 155 9.87 -1.65 -4.00
N ASN A 156 9.11 -2.60 -4.52
CA ASN A 156 8.00 -3.26 -3.83
C ASN A 156 8.42 -4.59 -3.20
N LEU A 157 9.69 -4.99 -3.32
CA LEU A 157 10.20 -6.21 -2.73
C LEU A 157 10.97 -5.92 -1.44
N ARG A 158 10.77 -6.78 -0.44
CA ARG A 158 11.56 -6.76 0.79
C ARG A 158 12.14 -8.13 1.08
N TRP A 159 13.39 -8.13 1.49
CA TRP A 159 14.11 -9.30 1.94
C TRP A 159 13.95 -9.47 3.45
N THR A 160 13.24 -10.50 3.86
CA THR A 160 12.92 -10.77 5.29
C THR A 160 14.06 -11.44 6.05
N GLY A 161 15.19 -11.72 5.39
CA GLY A 161 16.26 -12.56 5.91
C GLY A 161 16.25 -13.98 5.33
N THR A 162 15.09 -14.46 4.88
CA THR A 162 14.94 -15.80 4.32
C THR A 162 14.29 -15.82 2.94
N ARG A 163 13.34 -14.92 2.66
CA ARG A 163 12.59 -14.87 1.41
C ARG A 163 12.32 -13.44 0.94
N PHE A 164 11.88 -13.32 -0.30
CA PHE A 164 11.29 -12.08 -0.80
C PHE A 164 9.78 -12.05 -0.56
N VAL A 165 9.30 -10.92 -0.09
CA VAL A 165 7.86 -10.64 0.06
C VAL A 165 7.53 -9.36 -0.73
N PRO A 166 6.53 -9.41 -1.63
CA PRO A 166 6.03 -8.25 -2.37
C PRO A 166 4.95 -7.46 -1.61
#